data_AF-A0A397FYQ2-F1
#
_entry.id   AF-A0A397FYQ2-F1
#
_cell.length_a   1.000
_cell.length_b   1.000
_cell.length_c   1.000
_cell.angle_alpha   90.00
_cell.angle_beta   90.00
_cell.angle_gamma   90.00
#
_symmetry.space_group_name_H-M   'P 1'
#
loop_
_entity.id
_entity.type
_entity.pdbx_description
1 polymer ?
#
loop_
_entity_poly.entity_id
_entity_poly.type
_entity_poly.pdbx_seq_one_letter_code
_entity_poly.pdbx_strand_id
1 'polypeptide(L)'
;MSQKLSLKDAQMIAEKRGGLCLSNEYINNRTPLQWRCAKGHEWAVGFDNIKNAGTWYIAQIRNGECLSDKFINTRTPLLWRCAKGHEWASSLHNMKNRGTWCPYCAKVVRYTIEDAKQVAFSRNGECLSTEYINSHLPLLWKCCKGHEWSARFSHIKNSRRWCPYCSKTLRLTLEHAKQIAHSKNGECLSNRYINCNTHLLWRCAKAHEWVANIASIKNNNSWCPFCSEHPTGLELDIPYYYYGFAIEVQGKQHEHYIKHFHRTSEGFNNLLARDQLKKELYDENWIYLIEIWYYEDPHIVIPQYLYNLGLID
;
A
#
# COMPACT_ATOMS: atom_id res chain seq x y z
N MET A 1 29.30 16.49 39.60
CA MET A 1 29.04 17.47 40.68
C MET A 1 28.16 18.58 40.13
N SER A 2 26.89 18.70 40.58
CA SER A 2 26.02 19.77 40.06
C SER A 2 26.48 21.12 40.61
N GLN A 3 26.82 22.07 39.75
CA GLN A 3 27.11 23.45 40.13
C GLN A 3 26.01 24.00 41.06
N LYS A 4 26.41 24.50 42.23
CA LYS A 4 25.50 25.22 43.13
C LYS A 4 25.10 26.52 42.44
N LEU A 5 23.83 26.62 42.08
CA LEU A 5 23.22 27.83 41.53
C LEU A 5 23.23 28.95 42.58
N SER A 6 23.42 30.18 42.14
CA SER A 6 23.54 31.38 42.98
C SER A 6 22.57 32.48 42.55
N LEU A 7 22.42 33.52 43.39
CA LEU A 7 21.62 34.70 43.04
C LEU A 7 22.14 35.41 41.77
N LYS A 8 23.47 35.41 41.56
CA LYS A 8 24.07 35.97 40.34
C LYS A 8 23.61 35.23 39.09
N ASP A 9 23.45 33.91 39.16
CA ASP A 9 22.92 33.11 38.04
C ASP A 9 21.46 33.47 37.72
N ALA A 10 20.66 33.77 38.75
CA ALA A 10 19.29 34.24 38.60
C ALA A 10 19.21 35.61 37.91
N GLN A 11 20.06 36.56 38.33
CA GLN A 11 20.16 37.89 37.73
C GLN A 11 20.62 37.81 36.27
N MET A 12 21.68 37.06 35.97
CA MET A 12 22.18 36.89 34.59
C MET A 12 21.13 36.27 33.66
N ILE A 13 20.37 35.27 34.13
CA ILE A 13 19.31 34.65 33.32
C ILE A 13 18.14 35.62 33.09
N ALA A 14 17.81 36.45 34.08
CA ALA A 14 16.80 37.49 33.92
C ALA A 14 17.24 38.50 32.86
N GLU A 15 18.45 39.05 32.97
CA GLU A 15 19.00 40.04 32.04
C GLU A 15 19.09 39.48 30.62
N LYS A 16 19.62 38.26 30.44
CA LYS A 16 19.71 37.59 29.13
C LYS A 16 18.35 37.44 28.45
N ARG A 17 17.26 37.40 29.22
CA ARG A 17 15.89 37.23 28.73
C ARG A 17 15.06 38.51 28.80
N GLY A 18 15.70 39.67 29.00
CA GLY A 18 15.03 40.97 29.04
C GLY A 18 14.13 41.17 30.26
N GLY A 19 14.53 40.64 31.42
CA GLY A 19 13.87 40.83 32.71
C GLY A 19 14.85 41.15 33.84
N LEU A 20 14.34 41.29 35.04
CA LEU A 20 15.08 41.59 36.26
C LEU A 20 14.69 40.60 37.36
N CYS A 21 15.67 40.23 38.19
CA CYS A 21 15.41 39.57 39.46
C CYS A 21 15.35 40.67 40.55
N LEU A 22 14.20 40.81 41.21
CA LEU A 22 13.97 41.81 42.27
C LEU A 22 14.33 41.26 43.67
N SER A 23 14.60 39.97 43.80
CA SER A 23 14.99 39.36 45.07
C SER A 23 16.45 39.63 45.42
N ASN A 24 16.69 39.91 46.71
CA ASN A 24 18.02 40.21 47.24
C ASN A 24 18.72 38.99 47.87
N GLU A 25 18.00 37.89 48.07
CA GLU A 25 18.51 36.69 48.72
C GLU A 25 18.15 35.43 47.91
N TYR A 26 19.07 34.46 47.88
CA TYR A 26 18.87 33.17 47.24
C TYR A 26 19.11 32.05 48.25
N ILE A 27 18.04 31.33 48.61
CA ILE A 27 18.10 30.21 49.54
C ILE A 27 18.34 28.90 48.78
N ASN A 28 17.47 28.60 47.81
CA ASN A 28 17.58 27.43 46.93
C ASN A 28 16.79 27.66 45.64
N ASN A 29 16.83 26.70 44.70
CA ASN A 29 16.22 26.85 43.39
C ASN A 29 14.69 26.75 43.36
N ARG A 30 14.06 26.29 44.45
CA ARG A 30 12.60 26.17 44.59
C ARG A 30 11.98 27.34 45.34
N THR A 31 12.75 28.00 46.22
CA THR A 31 12.29 29.20 46.93
C THR A 31 11.89 30.28 45.91
N PRO A 32 10.67 30.83 46.00
CA PRO A 32 10.23 31.88 45.09
C PRO A 32 11.14 33.10 45.17
N LEU A 33 11.66 33.51 44.01
CA LEU A 33 12.28 34.82 43.80
C LEU A 33 11.25 35.74 43.13
N GLN A 34 11.37 37.04 43.35
CA GLN A 34 10.60 38.08 42.70
C GLN A 34 11.28 38.45 41.38
N TRP A 35 10.49 38.56 40.32
CA TRP A 35 10.96 38.81 38.97
C TRP A 35 10.14 39.92 38.32
N ARG A 36 10.75 40.66 37.39
CA ARG A 36 10.07 41.64 36.55
C ARG A 36 10.45 41.42 35.08
N CYS A 37 9.52 41.52 34.14
CA CYS A 37 9.84 41.49 32.70
C CYS A 37 10.03 42.91 32.12
N ALA A 38 10.55 43.01 30.89
CA ALA A 38 10.66 44.29 30.15
C ALA A 38 9.35 45.07 30.02
N LYS A 39 8.19 44.41 30.04
CA LYS A 39 6.87 45.06 30.00
C LYS A 39 6.36 45.50 31.40
N GLY A 40 7.15 45.31 32.46
CA GLY A 40 6.82 45.76 33.82
C GLY A 40 6.03 44.78 34.68
N HIS A 41 5.62 43.61 34.16
CA HIS A 41 4.93 42.60 34.97
C HIS A 41 5.84 42.03 36.06
N GLU A 42 5.32 41.89 37.28
CA GLU A 42 6.03 41.32 38.44
C GLU A 42 5.41 39.98 38.88
N TRP A 43 6.24 39.00 39.24
CA TRP A 43 5.76 37.72 39.74
C TRP A 43 6.78 37.01 40.65
N ALA A 44 6.30 36.08 41.47
CA ALA A 44 7.12 35.28 42.37
C ALA A 44 7.14 33.80 41.95
N VAL A 45 8.31 33.26 41.55
CA VAL A 45 8.48 31.83 41.23
C VAL A 45 9.90 31.36 41.54
N GLY A 46 10.07 30.04 41.77
CA GLY A 46 11.38 29.42 41.95
C GLY A 46 12.30 29.60 40.74
N PHE A 47 13.60 29.68 41.00
CA PHE A 47 14.62 29.83 39.95
C PHE A 47 14.66 28.64 38.98
N ASP A 48 14.30 27.43 39.43
CA ASP A 48 14.15 26.25 38.59
C ASP A 48 13.11 26.42 37.46
N ASN A 49 12.01 27.11 37.75
CA ASN A 49 10.95 27.40 36.79
C ASN A 49 11.39 28.44 35.76
N ILE A 50 12.14 29.46 36.19
CA ILE A 50 12.75 30.42 35.26
C ILE A 50 13.80 29.73 34.40
N LYS A 51 14.72 28.98 35.01
CA LYS A 51 15.75 28.23 34.27
C LYS A 51 15.13 27.33 33.20
N ASN A 52 14.03 26.65 33.54
CA ASN A 52 13.31 25.71 32.68
C ASN A 52 12.18 26.34 31.83
N ALA A 53 12.23 27.66 31.58
CA ALA A 53 11.28 28.45 30.78
C ALA A 53 9.93 28.71 31.48
N GLY A 54 9.79 29.93 32.01
CA GLY A 54 8.56 30.45 32.61
C GLY A 54 7.50 30.88 31.58
N THR A 55 6.27 30.99 32.08
CA THR A 55 5.02 31.32 31.38
C THR A 55 5.10 32.43 30.32
N TRP A 56 5.79 33.52 30.63
CA TRP A 56 5.87 34.72 29.80
C TRP A 56 6.81 34.58 28.59
N TYR A 57 7.84 33.73 28.72
CA TYR A 57 8.85 33.52 27.68
C TYR A 57 8.24 32.85 26.43
N ILE A 58 7.28 31.94 26.63
CA ILE A 58 6.60 31.23 25.53
C ILE A 58 5.77 32.20 24.67
N ALA A 59 5.06 33.13 25.32
CA ALA A 59 4.29 34.17 24.63
C ALA A 59 5.19 35.06 23.78
N GLN A 60 6.30 35.54 24.35
CA GLN A 60 7.22 36.43 23.65
C GLN A 60 7.89 35.77 22.44
N ILE A 61 8.34 34.50 22.54
CA ILE A 61 8.94 33.79 21.39
C ILE A 61 7.92 33.57 20.25
N ARG A 62 6.66 33.34 20.59
CA ARG A 62 5.59 33.03 19.63
C ARG A 62 4.84 34.29 19.17
N ASN A 63 5.39 35.47 19.46
CA ASN A 63 4.83 36.78 19.14
C ASN A 63 3.36 36.93 19.57
N GLY A 64 3.05 36.47 20.79
CA GLY A 64 1.73 36.64 21.39
C GLY A 64 1.81 36.96 22.87
N GLU A 65 0.66 36.89 23.54
CA GLU A 65 0.46 37.49 24.85
C GLU A 65 -0.31 36.54 25.76
N CYS A 66 0.05 36.52 27.04
CA CYS A 66 -0.74 35.87 28.08
C CYS A 66 -1.67 36.93 28.67
N LEU A 67 -2.98 36.67 28.66
CA LEU A 67 -4.01 37.58 29.17
C LEU A 67 -4.44 37.26 30.61
N SER A 68 -3.96 36.16 31.19
CA SER A 68 -4.27 35.81 32.58
C SER A 68 -3.34 36.51 33.57
N ASP A 69 -3.93 37.18 34.55
CA ASP A 69 -3.21 37.91 35.61
C ASP A 69 -2.57 37.00 36.66
N LYS A 70 -3.14 35.80 36.87
CA LYS A 70 -2.71 34.87 37.91
C LYS A 70 -2.19 33.56 37.31
N PHE A 71 -0.94 33.26 37.63
CA PHE A 71 -0.33 31.98 37.34
C PHE A 71 -0.38 31.07 38.57
N ILE A 72 -1.18 29.99 38.51
CA ILE A 72 -1.28 29.02 39.60
C ILE A 72 -0.27 27.88 39.41
N ASN A 73 -0.34 27.18 38.28
CA ASN A 73 0.58 26.10 37.94
C ASN A 73 0.58 25.85 36.42
N THR A 74 1.43 24.93 35.95
CA THR A 74 1.60 24.64 34.51
C THR A 74 0.42 23.92 33.85
N ARG A 75 -0.48 23.30 34.62
CA ARG A 75 -1.64 22.55 34.14
C ARG A 75 -2.92 23.38 34.12
N THR A 76 -3.02 24.41 34.96
CA THR A 76 -4.15 25.34 34.95
C THR A 76 -4.20 26.09 33.61
N PRO A 77 -5.36 26.12 32.93
CA PRO A 77 -5.53 26.91 31.72
C PRO A 77 -5.28 28.40 31.98
N LEU A 78 -4.49 29.03 31.12
CA LEU A 78 -4.34 30.48 31.04
C LEU A 78 -4.96 30.96 29.72
N LEU A 79 -5.35 32.22 29.65
CA LEU A 79 -5.81 32.88 28.45
C LEU A 79 -4.61 33.41 27.65
N TRP A 80 -4.63 33.19 26.35
CA TRP A 80 -3.58 33.55 25.41
C TRP A 80 -4.14 34.29 24.21
N ARG A 81 -3.34 35.18 23.64
CA ARG A 81 -3.60 35.88 22.38
C ARG A 81 -2.42 35.71 21.44
N CYS A 82 -2.65 35.40 20.16
CA CYS A 82 -1.57 35.25 19.17
C CYS A 82 -1.37 36.55 18.37
N ALA A 83 -0.29 36.61 17.57
CA ALA A 83 -0.01 37.72 16.67
C ALA A 83 -1.18 38.12 15.73
N LYS A 84 -2.05 37.16 15.38
CA LYS A 84 -3.23 37.40 14.53
C LYS A 84 -4.48 37.82 15.33
N GLY A 85 -4.35 38.04 16.63
CA GLY A 85 -5.45 38.48 17.50
C GLY A 85 -6.38 37.38 18.02
N HIS A 86 -6.15 36.11 17.70
CA HIS A 86 -7.00 35.04 18.22
C HIS A 86 -6.76 34.79 19.71
N GLU A 87 -7.83 34.68 20.47
CA GLU A 87 -7.80 34.39 21.91
C GLU A 87 -8.21 32.94 22.20
N TRP A 88 -7.50 32.26 23.09
CA TRP A 88 -7.84 30.89 23.51
C TRP A 88 -7.34 30.57 24.91
N ALA A 89 -8.01 29.63 25.57
CA ALA A 89 -7.56 29.06 26.84
C ALA A 89 -6.68 27.83 26.59
N SER A 90 -5.48 27.80 27.18
CA SER A 90 -4.61 26.61 27.16
C SER A 90 -3.67 26.60 28.36
N SER A 91 -3.32 25.41 28.82
CA SER A 91 -2.30 25.23 29.85
C SER A 91 -0.89 25.30 29.27
N LEU A 92 0.06 25.81 30.06
CA LEU A 92 1.48 25.86 29.69
C LEU A 92 2.08 24.47 29.43
N HIS A 93 1.60 23.45 30.14
CA HIS A 93 2.02 22.08 29.94
C HIS A 93 1.80 21.62 28.49
N ASN A 94 0.63 21.93 27.92
CA ASN A 94 0.33 21.59 26.53
C ASN A 94 1.23 22.35 25.55
N MET A 95 1.44 23.66 25.77
CA MET A 95 2.30 24.46 24.90
C MET A 95 3.78 24.02 24.93
N LYS A 96 4.29 23.67 26.11
CA LYS A 96 5.69 23.27 26.30
C LYS A 96 5.95 21.85 25.79
N ASN A 97 5.08 20.90 26.12
CA ASN A 97 5.32 19.48 25.85
C ASN A 97 4.71 18.97 24.54
N ARG A 98 3.63 19.59 24.06
CA ARG A 98 2.97 19.21 22.79
C ARG A 98 3.25 20.18 21.65
N GLY A 99 3.96 21.29 21.91
CA GLY A 99 4.32 22.29 20.90
C GLY A 99 3.16 23.11 20.33
N THR A 100 1.94 22.88 20.81
CA THR A 100 0.71 23.55 20.38
C THR A 100 0.73 25.03 20.75
N TRP A 101 0.19 25.91 19.92
CA TRP A 101 0.09 27.35 20.20
C TRP A 101 -1.33 27.85 19.99
N CYS A 102 -1.58 28.57 18.90
CA CYS A 102 -2.89 29.08 18.57
C CYS A 102 -3.64 28.07 17.69
N PRO A 103 -4.78 27.50 18.13
CA PRO A 103 -5.53 26.50 17.35
C PRO A 103 -6.09 27.09 16.04
N TYR A 104 -6.41 28.39 16.05
CA TYR A 104 -6.90 29.12 14.87
C TYR A 104 -5.78 29.34 13.84
N CYS A 105 -4.59 29.74 14.26
CA CYS A 105 -3.43 29.90 13.36
C CYS A 105 -2.86 28.56 12.90
N ALA A 106 -2.91 27.54 13.76
CA ALA A 106 -2.45 26.19 13.44
C ALA A 106 -3.34 25.50 12.41
N LYS A 107 -4.44 26.14 11.97
CA LYS A 107 -5.42 25.56 11.05
C LYS A 107 -5.81 24.16 11.50
N VAL A 108 -6.47 24.05 12.65
CA VAL A 108 -7.44 22.96 12.85
C VAL A 108 -8.66 23.27 11.98
N VAL A 109 -8.43 23.37 10.66
CA VAL A 109 -9.49 23.60 9.69
C VAL A 109 -10.32 22.33 9.66
N ARG A 110 -11.57 22.44 10.11
CA ARG A 110 -12.57 21.41 9.83
C ARG A 110 -12.79 21.44 8.33
N TYR A 111 -12.43 20.36 7.66
CA TYR A 111 -12.69 20.21 6.24
C TYR A 111 -14.20 20.15 5.98
N THR A 112 -14.65 20.71 4.87
CA THR A 112 -16.04 20.60 4.42
C THR A 112 -16.17 19.55 3.31
N ILE A 113 -17.40 19.26 2.89
CA ILE A 113 -17.63 18.39 1.74
C ILE A 113 -17.15 19.04 0.44
N GLU A 114 -17.18 20.36 0.34
CA GLU A 114 -16.63 21.12 -0.80
C GLU A 114 -15.12 20.94 -0.91
N ASP A 115 -14.38 20.92 0.20
CA ASP A 115 -12.94 20.60 0.19
C ASP A 115 -12.69 19.20 -0.40
N ALA A 116 -13.52 18.23 -0.03
CA ALA A 116 -13.44 16.87 -0.56
C ALA A 116 -13.74 16.83 -2.08
N LYS A 117 -14.77 17.56 -2.53
CA LYS A 117 -15.12 17.68 -3.95
C LYS A 117 -14.00 18.36 -4.76
N GLN A 118 -13.39 19.42 -4.25
CA GLN A 118 -12.25 20.08 -4.90
C GLN A 118 -11.05 19.15 -5.04
N VAL A 119 -10.73 18.39 -3.98
CA VAL A 119 -9.65 17.40 -4.06
C VAL A 119 -9.97 16.33 -5.10
N ALA A 120 -11.22 15.84 -5.17
CA ALA A 120 -11.60 14.88 -6.20
C ALA A 120 -11.42 15.44 -7.61
N PHE A 121 -11.90 16.65 -7.83
CA PHE A 121 -11.77 17.36 -9.10
C PHE A 121 -10.30 17.52 -9.52
N SER A 122 -9.43 17.95 -8.59
CA SER A 122 -7.99 18.09 -8.84
C SER A 122 -7.28 16.79 -9.23
N ARG A 123 -7.89 15.63 -8.94
CA ARG A 123 -7.38 14.30 -9.26
C ARG A 123 -8.15 13.65 -10.43
N ASN A 124 -8.90 14.45 -11.19
CA ASN A 124 -9.72 14.01 -12.31
C ASN A 124 -10.72 12.92 -11.90
N GLY A 125 -11.43 13.16 -10.81
CA GLY A 125 -12.47 12.30 -10.31
C GLY A 125 -13.53 13.06 -9.52
N GLU A 126 -14.38 12.33 -8.83
CA GLU A 126 -15.57 12.86 -8.18
C GLU A 126 -15.70 12.34 -6.75
N CYS A 127 -16.20 13.18 -5.84
CA CYS A 127 -16.62 12.78 -4.51
C CYS A 127 -18.14 12.55 -4.57
N LEU A 128 -18.57 11.30 -4.41
CA LEU A 128 -19.97 10.88 -4.50
C LEU A 128 -20.73 11.13 -3.19
N SER A 129 -20.01 11.32 -2.08
CA SER A 129 -20.64 11.66 -0.80
C SER A 129 -21.27 13.06 -0.85
N THR A 130 -22.46 13.18 -0.27
CA THR A 130 -23.21 14.44 -0.16
C THR A 130 -22.81 15.24 1.08
N GLU A 131 -22.28 14.58 2.12
CA GLU A 131 -21.94 15.19 3.40
C GLU A 131 -20.58 14.73 3.93
N TYR A 132 -19.95 15.59 4.74
CA TYR A 132 -18.73 15.28 5.49
C TYR A 132 -18.99 15.48 6.99
N ILE A 133 -19.28 14.37 7.68
CA ILE A 133 -19.65 14.40 9.10
C ILE A 133 -18.43 14.60 10.00
N ASN A 134 -17.36 13.82 9.79
CA ASN A 134 -16.12 13.93 10.56
C ASN A 134 -14.91 13.28 9.84
N SER A 135 -13.71 13.44 10.41
CA SER A 135 -12.45 12.97 9.84
C SER A 135 -12.19 11.47 9.89
N HIS A 136 -12.97 10.73 10.69
CA HIS A 136 -12.83 9.28 10.86
C HIS A 136 -13.72 8.51 9.90
N LEU A 137 -14.85 9.10 9.50
CA LEU A 137 -15.78 8.49 8.56
C LEU A 137 -15.25 8.57 7.13
N PRO A 138 -15.39 7.48 6.36
CA PRO A 138 -14.97 7.46 4.98
C PRO A 138 -15.99 8.18 4.08
N LEU A 139 -15.49 8.74 2.98
CA LEU A 139 -16.30 9.25 1.88
C LEU A 139 -16.24 8.28 0.69
N LEU A 140 -17.21 8.39 -0.20
CA LEU A 140 -17.27 7.67 -1.46
C LEU A 140 -16.62 8.50 -2.58
N TRP A 141 -15.77 7.86 -3.37
CA TRP A 141 -14.96 8.49 -4.40
C TRP A 141 -15.09 7.73 -5.72
N LYS A 142 -14.97 8.45 -6.83
CA LYS A 142 -14.97 7.91 -8.19
C LYS A 142 -13.81 8.48 -8.99
N CYS A 143 -13.14 7.68 -9.81
CA CYS A 143 -12.07 8.17 -10.70
C CYS A 143 -12.58 8.33 -12.14
N CYS A 144 -11.79 8.98 -13.00
CA CYS A 144 -12.07 9.12 -14.44
C CYS A 144 -12.29 7.79 -15.19
N LYS A 145 -11.76 6.67 -14.68
CA LYS A 145 -11.99 5.33 -15.25
C LYS A 145 -13.28 4.67 -14.73
N GLY A 146 -14.09 5.38 -13.94
CA GLY A 146 -15.36 4.90 -13.41
C GLY A 146 -15.26 4.04 -12.15
N HIS A 147 -14.07 3.81 -11.59
CA HIS A 147 -13.95 2.99 -10.38
C HIS A 147 -14.44 3.75 -9.15
N GLU A 148 -15.21 3.07 -8.31
CA GLU A 148 -15.79 3.62 -7.08
C GLU A 148 -15.16 2.96 -5.83
N TRP A 149 -14.80 3.75 -4.82
CA TRP A 149 -14.26 3.23 -3.55
C TRP A 149 -14.58 4.11 -2.35
N SER A 150 -14.48 3.51 -1.17
CA SER A 150 -14.64 4.17 0.13
C SER A 150 -13.28 4.46 0.75
N ALA A 151 -13.02 5.72 1.14
CA ALA A 151 -11.78 6.12 1.81
C ALA A 151 -11.96 7.40 2.65
N ARG A 152 -11.16 7.54 3.71
CA ARG A 152 -11.12 8.76 4.53
C ARG A 152 -10.51 9.92 3.77
N PHE A 153 -11.04 11.13 4.00
CA PHE A 153 -10.56 12.34 3.33
C PHE A 153 -9.07 12.63 3.56
N SER A 154 -8.60 12.48 4.81
CA SER A 154 -7.19 12.67 5.16
C SER A 154 -6.24 11.75 4.39
N HIS A 155 -6.67 10.51 4.13
CA HIS A 155 -5.90 9.56 3.35
C HIS A 155 -5.84 9.98 1.88
N ILE A 156 -6.97 10.37 1.30
CA ILE A 156 -7.04 10.85 -0.09
C ILE A 156 -6.20 12.10 -0.31
N LYS A 157 -6.31 13.08 0.59
CA LYS A 157 -5.57 14.35 0.53
C LYS A 157 -4.05 14.15 0.60
N ASN A 158 -3.59 13.30 1.52
CA ASN A 158 -2.16 13.12 1.79
C ASN A 158 -1.52 12.00 0.96
N SER A 159 -2.33 11.16 0.30
CA SER A 159 -1.81 10.06 -0.51
C SER A 159 -1.31 10.54 -1.88
N ARG A 160 -0.15 10.00 -2.28
CA ARG A 160 0.35 10.11 -3.66
C ARG A 160 -0.50 9.28 -4.64
N ARG A 161 -1.26 8.30 -4.15
CA ARG A 161 -2.11 7.41 -4.94
C ARG A 161 -3.56 7.85 -4.82
N TRP A 162 -4.21 8.08 -5.96
CA TRP A 162 -5.60 8.56 -6.04
C TRP A 162 -6.61 7.41 -5.98
N CYS A 163 -6.56 6.52 -6.97
CA CYS A 163 -7.53 5.43 -7.13
C CYS A 163 -6.84 4.08 -6.93
N PRO A 164 -7.28 3.24 -5.96
CA PRO A 164 -6.63 1.97 -5.64
C PRO A 164 -6.70 0.95 -6.79
N TYR A 165 -7.70 1.06 -7.66
CA TYR A 165 -7.82 0.23 -8.87
C TYR A 165 -6.81 0.65 -9.94
N CYS A 166 -6.69 1.96 -10.21
CA CYS A 166 -5.71 2.48 -11.16
C CYS A 166 -4.27 2.27 -10.68
N SER A 167 -4.01 2.36 -9.37
CA SER A 167 -2.68 2.14 -8.80
C SER A 167 -2.35 0.68 -8.49
N LYS A 168 -3.23 -0.28 -8.83
CA LYS A 168 -3.09 -1.73 -8.54
C LYS A 168 -2.88 -2.06 -7.04
N THR A 169 -3.27 -1.19 -6.11
CA THR A 169 -3.07 -1.37 -4.65
C THR A 169 -4.32 -1.79 -3.89
N LEU A 170 -5.40 -2.16 -4.59
CA LEU A 170 -6.63 -2.63 -3.96
C LEU A 170 -6.37 -3.91 -3.16
N ARG A 171 -6.79 -3.92 -1.88
CA ARG A 171 -6.94 -5.18 -1.14
C ARG A 171 -8.08 -5.95 -1.79
N LEU A 172 -7.72 -7.01 -2.50
CA LEU A 172 -8.67 -7.91 -3.14
C LEU A 172 -9.54 -8.58 -2.05
N THR A 173 -10.80 -8.84 -2.37
CA THR A 173 -11.76 -9.52 -1.48
C THR A 173 -12.28 -10.77 -2.20
N LEU A 174 -13.01 -11.64 -1.49
CA LEU A 174 -13.61 -12.82 -2.11
C LEU A 174 -14.58 -12.46 -3.25
N GLU A 175 -15.36 -11.38 -3.09
CA GLU A 175 -16.26 -10.91 -4.16
C GLU A 175 -15.49 -10.42 -5.40
N HIS A 176 -14.34 -9.77 -5.20
CA HIS A 176 -13.46 -9.46 -6.33
C HIS A 176 -12.93 -10.74 -7.02
N ALA A 177 -12.68 -11.83 -6.27
CA ALA A 177 -12.28 -13.11 -6.85
C ALA A 177 -13.38 -13.68 -7.76
N LYS A 178 -14.63 -13.68 -7.29
CA LYS A 178 -15.78 -14.15 -8.06
C LYS A 178 -16.02 -13.31 -9.31
N GLN A 179 -15.93 -11.98 -9.19
CA GLN A 179 -16.07 -11.07 -10.34
C GLN A 179 -14.98 -11.30 -11.40
N ILE A 180 -13.72 -11.49 -10.97
CA ILE A 180 -12.61 -11.83 -11.88
C ILE A 180 -12.90 -13.16 -12.59
N ALA A 181 -13.35 -14.18 -11.86
CA ALA A 181 -13.71 -15.45 -12.46
C ALA A 181 -14.82 -15.31 -13.51
N HIS A 182 -15.89 -14.58 -13.17
CA HIS A 182 -16.99 -14.33 -14.07
C HIS A 182 -16.53 -13.58 -15.34
N SER A 183 -15.68 -12.55 -15.20
CA SER A 183 -15.11 -11.81 -16.34
C SER A 183 -14.26 -12.67 -17.28
N LYS A 184 -13.76 -13.81 -16.80
CA LYS A 184 -12.95 -14.77 -17.55
C LYS A 184 -13.75 -16.01 -17.96
N ASN A 185 -15.08 -15.91 -17.91
CA ASN A 185 -16.04 -16.97 -18.23
C ASN A 185 -15.79 -18.23 -17.38
N GLY A 186 -15.58 -18.05 -16.07
CA GLY A 186 -15.37 -19.13 -15.13
C GLY A 186 -15.88 -18.79 -13.74
N GLU A 187 -15.52 -19.62 -12.76
CA GLU A 187 -16.04 -19.56 -11.40
C GLU A 187 -14.93 -19.67 -10.34
N CYS A 188 -15.15 -19.02 -9.21
CA CYS A 188 -14.33 -19.18 -8.01
C CYS A 188 -15.11 -20.05 -7.02
N LEU A 189 -14.60 -21.26 -6.75
CA LEU A 189 -15.26 -22.26 -5.91
C LEU A 189 -14.94 -22.08 -4.42
N SER A 190 -13.93 -21.28 -4.07
CA SER A 190 -13.56 -21.03 -2.68
C SER A 190 -14.57 -20.12 -1.95
N ASN A 191 -14.86 -20.48 -0.71
CA ASN A 191 -15.77 -19.73 0.17
C ASN A 191 -15.05 -18.82 1.18
N ARG A 192 -13.71 -18.89 1.26
CA ARG A 192 -12.90 -18.18 2.25
C ARG A 192 -11.68 -17.55 1.60
N TYR A 193 -11.45 -16.28 1.89
CA TYR A 193 -10.28 -15.52 1.43
C TYR A 193 -9.71 -14.72 2.60
N ILE A 194 -8.41 -14.89 2.87
CA ILE A 194 -7.73 -14.23 4.00
C ILE A 194 -6.88 -13.06 3.50
N ASN A 195 -6.11 -13.26 2.43
CA ASN A 195 -5.19 -12.28 1.86
C ASN A 195 -4.79 -12.64 0.42
N CYS A 196 -3.98 -11.80 -0.24
CA CYS A 196 -3.59 -11.98 -1.65
C CYS A 196 -2.72 -13.22 -1.93
N ASN A 197 -2.18 -13.85 -0.89
CA ASN A 197 -1.41 -15.10 -0.98
C ASN A 197 -2.29 -16.32 -0.69
N THR A 198 -3.56 -16.13 -0.32
CA THR A 198 -4.50 -17.24 -0.13
C THR A 198 -4.74 -17.90 -1.48
N HIS A 199 -4.49 -19.19 -1.53
CA HIS A 199 -4.81 -20.02 -2.67
C HIS A 199 -6.32 -20.23 -2.73
N LEU A 200 -6.92 -19.89 -3.87
CA LEU A 200 -8.33 -20.09 -4.17
C LEU A 200 -8.45 -21.17 -5.25
N LEU A 201 -9.58 -21.88 -5.23
CA LEU A 201 -9.96 -22.86 -6.23
C LEU A 201 -10.78 -22.17 -7.33
N TRP A 202 -10.35 -22.34 -8.57
CA TRP A 202 -10.92 -21.72 -9.76
C TRP A 202 -11.38 -22.78 -10.75
N ARG A 203 -12.41 -22.46 -11.54
CA ARG A 203 -12.92 -23.28 -12.63
C ARG A 203 -13.08 -22.43 -13.89
N CYS A 204 -12.68 -22.92 -15.06
CA CYS A 204 -12.88 -22.21 -16.34
C CYS A 204 -14.11 -22.73 -17.10
N ALA A 205 -14.47 -22.08 -18.21
CA ALA A 205 -15.56 -22.52 -19.10
C ALA A 205 -15.41 -23.97 -19.61
N LYS A 206 -14.17 -24.46 -19.78
CA LYS A 206 -13.88 -25.85 -20.19
C LYS A 206 -13.89 -26.84 -19.00
N ALA A 207 -14.42 -26.43 -17.84
CA ALA A 207 -14.51 -27.22 -16.62
C ALA A 207 -13.16 -27.65 -15.97
N HIS A 208 -12.03 -27.12 -16.41
CA HIS A 208 -10.76 -27.36 -15.71
C HIS A 208 -10.75 -26.66 -14.34
N GLU A 209 -10.30 -27.37 -13.31
CA GLU A 209 -10.18 -26.85 -11.95
C GLU A 209 -8.70 -26.70 -11.56
N TRP A 210 -8.33 -25.56 -10.96
CA TRP A 210 -6.96 -25.35 -10.49
C TRP A 210 -6.89 -24.45 -9.28
N VAL A 211 -5.79 -24.55 -8.56
CA VAL A 211 -5.51 -23.77 -7.35
C VAL A 211 -4.53 -22.65 -7.68
N ALA A 212 -4.94 -21.40 -7.46
CA ALA A 212 -4.10 -20.24 -7.68
C ALA A 212 -4.44 -19.11 -6.71
N ASN A 213 -3.46 -18.26 -6.41
CA ASN A 213 -3.72 -17.03 -5.68
C ASN A 213 -4.27 -15.94 -6.62
N ILE A 214 -5.08 -15.04 -6.06
CA ILE A 214 -5.77 -13.98 -6.81
C ILE A 214 -4.81 -12.97 -7.45
N ALA A 215 -3.62 -12.79 -6.88
CA ALA A 215 -2.61 -11.88 -7.41
C ALA A 215 -2.04 -12.39 -8.73
N SER A 216 -1.78 -13.71 -8.84
CA SER A 216 -1.32 -14.38 -10.06
C SER A 216 -2.35 -14.23 -11.17
N ILE A 217 -3.61 -14.55 -10.89
CA ILE A 217 -4.72 -14.48 -11.86
C ILE A 217 -4.97 -13.04 -12.36
N LYS A 218 -4.79 -12.04 -11.50
CA LYS A 218 -5.00 -10.63 -11.85
C LYS A 218 -3.85 -10.01 -12.63
N ASN A 219 -2.61 -10.35 -12.25
CA ASN A 219 -1.42 -9.69 -12.78
C ASN A 219 -0.83 -10.40 -14.00
N ASN A 220 -1.08 -11.70 -14.14
CA ASN A 220 -0.62 -12.49 -15.28
C ASN A 220 -1.75 -12.56 -16.33
N ASN A 221 -1.39 -12.55 -17.62
CA ASN A 221 -2.36 -12.75 -18.70
C ASN A 221 -2.87 -14.20 -18.79
N SER A 222 -2.34 -15.12 -17.99
CA SER A 222 -2.77 -16.51 -17.91
C SER A 222 -3.96 -16.67 -16.96
N TRP A 223 -5.07 -17.19 -17.50
CA TRP A 223 -6.30 -17.46 -16.75
C TRP A 223 -6.32 -18.90 -16.23
N CYS A 224 -6.40 -19.87 -17.13
CA CYS A 224 -6.40 -21.28 -16.82
C CYS A 224 -5.13 -21.91 -17.41
N PRO A 225 -4.32 -22.63 -16.62
CA PRO A 225 -3.09 -23.26 -17.11
C PRO A 225 -3.36 -24.30 -18.19
N PHE A 226 -4.57 -24.87 -18.19
CA PHE A 226 -5.01 -25.89 -19.15
C PHE A 226 -5.76 -25.31 -20.37
N CYS A 227 -6.10 -24.01 -20.36
CA CYS A 227 -6.76 -23.34 -21.50
C CYS A 227 -5.87 -22.34 -22.23
N SER A 228 -4.63 -22.12 -21.77
CA SER A 228 -3.63 -21.40 -22.57
C SER A 228 -3.46 -22.17 -23.88
N GLU A 229 -3.65 -21.51 -25.02
CA GLU A 229 -3.56 -22.15 -26.34
C GLU A 229 -2.20 -22.77 -26.63
N HIS A 230 -1.18 -22.53 -25.81
CA HIS A 230 0.11 -23.19 -25.96
C HIS A 230 0.76 -23.48 -24.59
N PRO A 231 1.25 -24.71 -24.34
CA PRO A 231 2.41 -24.91 -23.49
C PRO A 231 3.57 -24.16 -24.15
N THR A 232 4.03 -23.07 -23.56
CA THR A 232 5.23 -22.38 -24.04
C THR A 232 6.40 -23.35 -24.00
N GLY A 233 6.86 -23.82 -25.16
CA GLY A 233 8.05 -24.68 -25.32
C GLY A 233 7.88 -25.92 -26.20
N LEU A 234 6.66 -26.25 -26.64
CA LEU A 234 6.38 -27.43 -27.48
C LEU A 234 5.93 -26.98 -28.89
N GLU A 235 6.80 -27.11 -29.90
CA GLU A 235 6.37 -27.14 -31.30
C GLU A 235 5.70 -28.50 -31.52
N LEU A 236 4.36 -28.51 -31.54
CA LEU A 236 3.55 -29.69 -31.83
C LEU A 236 3.22 -29.68 -33.32
N ASP A 237 3.43 -30.77 -34.04
CA ASP A 237 3.18 -30.79 -35.49
C ASP A 237 1.68 -30.62 -35.80
N ILE A 238 0.81 -31.44 -35.19
CA ILE A 238 -0.64 -31.34 -35.36
C ILE A 238 -1.38 -31.75 -34.06
N PRO A 239 -1.78 -30.80 -33.19
CA PRO A 239 -2.46 -31.11 -31.94
C PRO A 239 -4.00 -31.16 -32.07
N TYR A 240 -4.64 -32.14 -31.40
CA TYR A 240 -6.10 -32.31 -31.30
C TYR A 240 -6.56 -32.29 -29.84
N TYR A 241 -6.37 -31.14 -29.17
CA TYR A 241 -6.58 -30.98 -27.72
C TYR A 241 -7.97 -31.36 -27.21
N TYR A 242 -9.03 -31.17 -28.03
CA TYR A 242 -10.40 -31.54 -27.64
C TYR A 242 -10.54 -33.06 -27.43
N TYR A 243 -9.77 -33.85 -28.17
CA TYR A 243 -9.76 -35.31 -28.11
C TYR A 243 -8.59 -35.86 -27.29
N GLY A 244 -7.80 -35.00 -26.66
CA GLY A 244 -6.71 -35.40 -25.77
C GLY A 244 -5.54 -36.09 -26.47
N PHE A 245 -5.32 -35.86 -27.77
CA PHE A 245 -4.17 -36.43 -28.50
C PHE A 245 -3.44 -35.42 -29.39
N ALA A 246 -2.21 -35.73 -29.77
CA ALA A 246 -1.42 -34.98 -30.74
C ALA A 246 -0.73 -35.94 -31.74
N ILE A 247 -0.52 -35.47 -32.97
CA ILE A 247 0.21 -36.20 -34.00
C ILE A 247 1.58 -35.56 -34.18
N GLU A 248 2.62 -36.40 -34.18
CA GLU A 248 4.01 -36.03 -34.43
C GLU A 248 4.57 -36.83 -35.61
N VAL A 249 5.16 -36.14 -36.59
CA VAL A 249 5.66 -36.77 -37.82
C VAL A 249 7.16 -36.97 -37.71
N GLN A 250 7.57 -38.22 -37.59
CA GLN A 250 8.96 -38.61 -37.41
C GLN A 250 9.66 -38.85 -38.75
N GLY A 251 10.45 -37.86 -39.18
CA GLY A 251 11.31 -37.97 -40.36
C GLY A 251 12.52 -38.89 -40.14
N LYS A 252 13.14 -39.36 -41.24
CA LYS A 252 14.36 -40.21 -41.20
C LYS A 252 15.51 -39.64 -40.36
N GLN A 253 15.53 -38.33 -40.18
CA GLN A 253 16.50 -37.60 -39.36
C GLN A 253 16.39 -37.85 -37.84
N HIS A 254 15.23 -38.32 -37.35
CA HIS A 254 15.00 -38.64 -35.93
C HIS A 254 15.48 -40.06 -35.56
N GLU A 255 15.64 -40.92 -36.57
CA GLU A 255 16.10 -42.31 -36.39
C GLU A 255 17.60 -42.45 -36.66
N HIS A 256 18.12 -41.72 -37.65
CA HIS A 256 19.48 -41.89 -38.16
C HIS A 256 20.26 -40.58 -38.21
N TYR A 257 21.57 -40.67 -37.95
CA TYR A 257 22.49 -39.57 -38.23
C TYR A 257 22.64 -39.38 -39.75
N ILE A 258 22.01 -38.33 -40.29
CA ILE A 258 22.18 -37.89 -41.67
C ILE A 258 22.98 -36.58 -41.65
N LYS A 259 24.18 -36.57 -42.27
CA LYS A 259 25.10 -35.41 -42.32
C LYS A 259 24.46 -34.12 -42.89
N HIS A 260 23.43 -34.26 -43.72
CA HIS A 260 22.68 -33.12 -44.26
C HIS A 260 21.86 -32.39 -43.19
N PHE A 261 21.28 -33.14 -42.25
CA PHE A 261 20.41 -32.61 -41.19
C PHE A 261 21.17 -32.37 -39.87
N HIS A 262 22.25 -33.13 -39.62
CA HIS A 262 23.04 -33.02 -38.40
C HIS A 262 24.47 -32.57 -38.69
N ARG A 263 24.88 -31.45 -38.08
CA ARG A 263 26.24 -30.90 -38.22
C ARG A 263 27.27 -31.67 -37.39
N THR A 264 26.85 -32.23 -36.25
CA THR A 264 27.71 -32.97 -35.31
C THR A 264 26.91 -34.12 -34.67
N SER A 265 27.59 -35.19 -34.25
CA SER A 265 26.99 -36.32 -33.50
C SER A 265 26.37 -35.87 -32.18
N GLU A 266 26.92 -34.84 -31.54
CA GLU A 266 26.37 -34.23 -30.33
C GLU A 266 25.02 -33.52 -30.59
N GLY A 267 24.85 -32.89 -31.77
CA GLY A 267 23.58 -32.33 -32.19
C GLY A 267 22.47 -33.38 -32.33
N PHE A 268 22.82 -34.58 -32.80
CA PHE A 268 21.89 -35.70 -32.91
C PHE A 268 21.50 -36.27 -31.54
N ASN A 269 22.45 -36.39 -30.60
CA ASN A 269 22.13 -36.80 -29.23
C ASN A 269 21.21 -35.80 -28.51
N ASN A 270 21.42 -34.50 -28.75
CA ASN A 270 20.53 -33.46 -28.23
C ASN A 270 19.13 -33.52 -28.84
N LEU A 271 19.01 -33.93 -30.11
CA LEU A 271 17.70 -34.19 -30.75
C LEU A 271 17.00 -35.38 -30.09
N LEU A 272 17.68 -36.51 -29.89
CA LEU A 272 17.11 -37.67 -29.18
C LEU A 272 16.68 -37.33 -27.75
N ALA A 273 17.48 -36.54 -27.02
CA ALA A 273 17.13 -36.08 -25.68
C ALA A 273 15.90 -35.15 -25.67
N ARG A 274 15.75 -34.31 -26.69
CA ARG A 274 14.57 -33.45 -26.86
C ARG A 274 13.32 -34.27 -27.21
N ASP A 275 13.45 -35.29 -28.06
CA ASP A 275 12.35 -36.18 -28.43
C ASP A 275 11.85 -36.97 -27.21
N GLN A 276 12.78 -37.45 -26.36
CA GLN A 276 12.44 -38.13 -25.09
C GLN A 276 11.76 -37.18 -24.10
N LEU A 277 12.29 -35.98 -23.90
CA LEU A 277 11.67 -34.96 -23.04
C LEU A 277 10.28 -34.59 -23.54
N LYS A 278 10.07 -34.56 -24.86
CA LYS A 278 8.77 -34.31 -25.47
C LYS A 278 7.75 -35.36 -25.01
N LYS A 279 8.10 -36.65 -25.08
CA LYS A 279 7.26 -37.78 -24.62
C LYS A 279 6.88 -37.65 -23.15
N GLU A 280 7.85 -37.36 -22.29
CA GLU A 280 7.62 -37.17 -20.85
C GLU A 280 6.64 -36.02 -20.58
N LEU A 281 6.76 -34.92 -21.33
CA LEU A 281 5.85 -33.78 -21.21
C LEU A 281 4.42 -34.13 -21.68
N TYR A 282 4.23 -34.97 -22.69
CA TYR A 282 2.88 -35.40 -23.10
C TYR A 282 2.21 -36.27 -22.04
N ASP A 283 2.97 -37.20 -21.45
CA ASP A 283 2.49 -38.05 -20.36
C ASP A 283 2.09 -37.21 -19.13
N GLU A 284 2.92 -36.22 -18.75
CA GLU A 284 2.61 -35.29 -17.65
C GLU A 284 1.36 -34.45 -17.90
N ASN A 285 1.08 -34.11 -19.17
CA ASN A 285 -0.07 -33.30 -19.57
C ASN A 285 -1.30 -34.12 -19.97
N TRP A 286 -1.27 -35.44 -19.80
CA TRP A 286 -2.37 -36.35 -20.15
C TRP A 286 -2.80 -36.24 -21.62
N ILE A 287 -1.83 -36.05 -22.52
CA ILE A 287 -2.06 -35.99 -23.97
C ILE A 287 -1.49 -37.27 -24.59
N TYR A 288 -2.30 -38.01 -25.33
CA TYR A 288 -1.86 -39.19 -26.06
C TYR A 288 -1.05 -38.79 -27.30
N LEU A 289 0.15 -39.33 -27.45
CA LEU A 289 1.03 -39.04 -28.60
C LEU A 289 0.89 -40.11 -29.69
N ILE A 290 0.52 -39.70 -30.90
CA ILE A 290 0.52 -40.54 -32.09
C ILE A 290 1.77 -40.20 -32.91
N GLU A 291 2.76 -41.08 -32.90
CA GLU A 291 3.96 -40.96 -33.72
C GLU A 291 3.72 -41.61 -35.09
N ILE A 292 3.95 -40.87 -36.18
CA ILE A 292 3.86 -41.38 -37.55
C ILE A 292 5.24 -41.29 -38.18
N TRP A 293 5.80 -42.44 -38.53
CA TRP A 293 7.10 -42.50 -39.18
C TRP A 293 7.01 -42.25 -40.68
N TYR A 294 8.05 -41.65 -41.26
CA TYR A 294 8.11 -41.32 -42.69
C TYR A 294 7.91 -42.49 -43.66
N TYR A 295 8.03 -43.73 -43.20
CA TYR A 295 7.81 -44.94 -43.99
C TYR A 295 6.39 -45.53 -43.83
N GLU A 296 5.58 -44.96 -42.95
CA GLU A 296 4.21 -45.39 -42.69
C GLU A 296 3.22 -44.61 -43.59
N ASP A 297 2.13 -45.27 -43.97
CA ASP A 297 1.03 -44.59 -44.65
C ASP A 297 0.10 -43.93 -43.61
N PRO A 298 0.04 -42.58 -43.54
CA PRO A 298 -0.78 -41.90 -42.53
C PRO A 298 -2.27 -42.20 -42.70
N HIS A 299 -2.75 -42.54 -43.89
CA HIS A 299 -4.15 -42.91 -44.13
C HIS A 299 -4.53 -44.28 -43.55
N ILE A 300 -3.53 -45.11 -43.23
CA ILE A 300 -3.74 -46.42 -42.58
C ILE A 300 -3.48 -46.31 -41.08
N VAL A 301 -2.37 -45.67 -40.70
CA VAL A 301 -1.89 -45.64 -39.32
C VAL A 301 -2.75 -44.74 -38.43
N ILE A 302 -3.14 -43.55 -38.91
CA ILE A 302 -3.96 -42.62 -38.10
C ILE A 302 -5.31 -43.25 -37.74
N PRO A 303 -6.12 -43.79 -38.68
CA PRO A 303 -7.39 -44.43 -38.31
C PRO A 303 -7.22 -45.60 -37.32
N GLN A 304 -6.15 -46.40 -37.43
CA GLN A 304 -5.92 -47.51 -36.51
C GLN A 304 -5.67 -47.03 -35.08
N TYR A 305 -4.88 -45.97 -34.89
CA TYR A 305 -4.69 -45.36 -33.57
C TYR A 305 -5.98 -44.73 -33.04
N LEU A 306 -6.73 -44.03 -33.89
CA LEU A 306 -8.02 -43.43 -33.49
C LEU A 306 -9.06 -44.49 -33.09
N TYR A 307 -9.10 -45.63 -33.79
CA TYR A 307 -9.94 -46.77 -33.43
C TYR A 307 -9.53 -47.38 -32.08
N ASN A 308 -8.23 -47.58 -31.84
CA ASN A 308 -7.72 -48.09 -30.56
C ASN A 308 -8.01 -47.14 -29.38
N LEU A 309 -8.11 -45.84 -29.64
CA LEU A 309 -8.50 -44.81 -28.68
C LEU A 309 -10.03 -44.70 -28.50
N GLY A 310 -10.82 -45.44 -29.29
CA GLY A 310 -12.28 -45.39 -29.26
C GLY A 310 -12.87 -44.07 -29.78
N LEU A 311 -12.14 -43.36 -30.64
CA LEU A 311 -12.54 -42.06 -31.18
C LEU A 311 -13.31 -42.18 -32.51
N ILE A 312 -13.18 -43.32 -33.19
CA ILE A 312 -13.89 -43.66 -34.41
C ILE A 312 -14.33 -45.13 -34.36
N ASP A 313 -15.43 -45.45 -35.03
CA ASP A 313 -16.03 -46.79 -35.12
C ASP A 313 -15.49 -47.61 -36.32
#